data_AF-A0A8E0NE18-F1
#
_entry.id   AF-A0A8E0NE18-F1
#
_cell.length_a   1.000
_cell.length_b   1.000
_cell.length_c   1.000
_cell.angle_alpha   90.00
_cell.angle_beta   90.00
_cell.angle_gamma   90.00
#
_symmetry.space_group_name_H-M   'P 1'
#
loop_
_entity.id
_entity.type
_entity.pdbx_description
1 polymer ?
#
loop_
_entity_poly.entity_id
_entity_poly.type
_entity_poly.pdbx_seq_one_letter_code
_entity_poly.pdbx_strand_id
1 'polypeptide(L)' 'MRSVSLTFSERFAAPFSSIELEDAHGRAIPLRSSVSSDGKTLSGRLETPLPAGVYRVTWAIAASDGHRMTGSYTFTAR' A
#
# COMPACT_ATOMS: atom_id res chain seq x y z
N MET A 1 -14.48 -0.78 -8.00
CA MET A 1 -13.84 -0.15 -6.81
C MET A 1 -12.34 -0.18 -7.03
N ARG A 2 -11.63 0.92 -6.79
CA ARG A 2 -10.20 1.06 -7.14
C ARG A 2 -9.30 0.59 -5.99
N SER A 3 -8.09 0.15 -6.31
CA SER A 3 -7.09 -0.28 -5.33
C SER A 3 -5.70 0.15 -5.77
N VAL A 4 -4.81 0.25 -4.79
CA VAL A 4 -3.37 0.30 -5.00
C VAL A 4 -2.81 -1.07 -4.58
N SER A 5 -1.84 -1.58 -5.33
CA SER A 5 -1.23 -2.89 -5.08
C SER A 5 0.28 -2.82 -5.24
N LEU A 6 0.97 -3.51 -4.34
CA LEU A 6 2.42 -3.70 -4.35
C LEU A 6 2.68 -5.21 -4.43
N THR A 7 3.41 -5.64 -5.46
CA THR A 7 3.79 -7.05 -5.65
C THR A 7 5.29 -7.21 -5.48
N PHE A 8 5.67 -8.18 -4.66
CA PHE A 8 7.05 -8.49 -4.32
C PHE A 8 7.47 -9.82 -4.96
N SER A 9 8.78 -10.01 -5.14
CA SER A 9 9.34 -11.25 -5.69
C SER A 9 9.12 -12.45 -4.76
N GLU A 10 9.10 -12.19 -3.46
CA GLU A 10 9.01 -13.19 -2.39
C GLU A 10 7.83 -12.95 -1.47
N ARG A 11 7.51 -13.96 -0.65
CA ARG A 11 6.46 -13.84 0.36
C ARG A 11 6.90 -12.90 1.46
N PHE A 12 5.93 -12.23 2.07
CA PHE A 12 6.16 -11.38 3.23
C PHE A 12 5.29 -11.76 4.42
N ALA A 13 5.70 -11.36 5.62
CA ALA A 13 4.94 -11.59 6.84
C ALA A 13 3.84 -10.52 6.99
N ALA A 14 2.63 -10.84 6.54
CA ALA A 14 1.49 -9.91 6.49
C ALA A 14 1.20 -9.14 7.80
N PRO A 15 1.24 -9.76 9.01
CA PRO A 15 0.98 -9.03 10.26
C PRO A 15 1.98 -7.91 10.57
N PHE A 16 3.14 -7.90 9.91
CA PHE A 16 4.22 -6.93 10.11
C PHE A 16 4.44 -6.04 8.87
N SER A 17 3.49 -6.03 7.94
CA SER A 17 3.54 -5.28 6.70
C SER A 17 2.41 -4.25 6.65
N SER A 18 2.68 -3.07 6.08
CA SER A 18 1.71 -1.97 5.99
C SER A 18 1.74 -1.28 4.63
N ILE A 19 0.59 -0.71 4.26
CA ILE A 19 0.41 0.19 3.14
C ILE A 19 -0.48 1.34 3.60
N GLU A 20 -0.01 2.56 3.39
CA GLU A 20 -0.65 3.78 3.83
C GLU A 20 -0.77 4.73 2.63
N LEU A 21 -1.85 5.50 2.60
CA LEU A 21 -2.13 6.48 1.57
C LEU A 21 -2.42 7.82 2.22
N GLU A 22 -1.80 8.87 1.71
CA GLU A 22 -2.00 10.24 2.18
C GLU A 22 -2.26 11.17 0.99
N ASP A 23 -3.04 12.23 1.21
CA ASP A 23 -3.20 13.33 0.25
C ASP A 23 -1.99 14.28 0.27
N ALA A 24 -2.00 15.28 -0.60
CA ALA A 24 -0.95 16.29 -0.70
C ALA A 24 -0.75 17.14 0.57
N HIS A 25 -1.71 17.13 1.50
CA HIS A 25 -1.64 17.80 2.79
C HIS A 25 -1.19 16.87 3.92
N GLY A 26 -0.82 15.62 3.60
CA GLY A 26 -0.43 14.61 4.58
C GLY A 26 -1.62 14.02 5.36
N ARG A 27 -2.86 14.19 4.88
CA ARG A 27 -4.03 13.58 5.53
C ARG A 27 -4.15 12.13 5.09
N ALA A 28 -4.22 11.23 6.08
CA ALA A 28 -4.43 9.82 5.84
C ALA A 28 -5.77 9.56 5.13
N ILE A 29 -5.71 8.76 4.07
CA ILE A 29 -6.86 8.25 3.34
C ILE A 29 -7.07 6.78 3.72
N PRO A 30 -8.22 6.40 4.29
CA PRO A 30 -8.48 5.03 4.70
C PRO A 30 -8.37 4.03 3.55
N LEU A 31 -7.63 2.95 3.82
CA LEU A 31 -7.50 1.79 2.95
C LEU A 31 -7.93 0.53 3.70
N ARG A 32 -8.66 -0.34 3.02
CA ARG A 32 -8.85 -1.73 3.48
C ARG A 32 -7.74 -2.58 2.89
N SER A 33 -6.82 -3.04 3.75
CA SER A 33 -5.70 -3.88 3.32
C SER A 33 -6.11 -5.34 3.14
N SER A 34 -5.46 -6.00 2.18
CA SER A 34 -5.59 -7.45 1.93
C SER A 34 -4.31 -8.00 1.33
N VAL A 35 -4.05 -9.30 1.54
CA VAL A 35 -2.90 -10.00 0.99
C VAL A 35 -3.37 -11.08 0.02
N SER A 36 -2.68 -11.23 -1.11
CA SER A 36 -2.97 -12.29 -2.08
C SER A 36 -2.70 -13.68 -1.51
N SER A 37 -3.37 -14.70 -2.06
CA SER A 37 -3.22 -16.09 -1.60
C SER A 37 -1.79 -16.64 -1.72
N ASP A 38 -0.99 -16.11 -2.65
CA ASP A 38 0.42 -16.49 -2.80
C ASP A 38 1.34 -15.80 -1.77
N GLY A 39 0.83 -14.83 -1.01
CA GLY A 39 1.57 -14.08 0.01
C GLY A 39 2.52 -13.01 -0.53
N LYS A 40 2.41 -12.65 -1.82
CA LYS A 40 3.37 -11.77 -2.50
C LYS A 40 2.83 -10.39 -2.84
N THR A 41 1.51 -10.17 -2.74
CA THR A 41 0.89 -8.89 -3.07
C THR A 41 0.17 -8.32 -1.87
N LEU A 42 0.52 -7.09 -1.49
CA LEU A 42 -0.22 -6.26 -0.54
C LEU A 42 -1.09 -5.27 -1.32
N SER A 43 -2.38 -5.30 -1.07
CA SER A 43 -3.34 -4.38 -1.70
C SER A 43 -4.01 -3.50 -0.66
N GLY A 44 -4.20 -2.23 -1.00
CA GLY A 44 -5.07 -1.29 -0.28
C GLY A 44 -6.26 -0.93 -1.15
N ARG A 45 -7.46 -1.39 -0.78
CA ARG A 45 -8.70 -1.02 -1.44
C ARG A 45 -9.20 0.31 -0.89
N LEU A 46 -9.48 1.25 -1.78
CA LEU A 46 -10.06 2.53 -1.42
C LEU A 46 -11.50 2.34 -0.91
N GLU A 47 -11.82 2.92 0.25
CA GLU A 47 -13.18 2.89 0.79
C GLU A 47 -14.09 3.90 0.08
N THR A 48 -13.52 5.03 -0.35
CA THR A 48 -14.20 6.06 -1.14
C THR A 48 -13.39 6.45 -2.38
N PRO A 49 -14.02 6.94 -3.46
CA PRO A 49 -13.31 7.50 -4.60
C PRO A 49 -12.36 8.63 -4.19
N LEU A 50 -11.21 8.72 -4.86
CA LEU A 50 -10.26 9.81 -4.66
C LEU A 50 -10.68 11.01 -5.52
N PRO A 51 -10.77 12.22 -4.94
CA PRO A 51 -10.78 13.46 -5.72
C PRO A 51 -9.53 13.58 -6.59
N ALA A 52 -9.63 14.37 -7.67
CA ALA A 52 -8.46 14.72 -8.46
C ALA A 52 -7.42 15.41 -7.57
N GLY A 53 -6.16 14.97 -7.65
CA GLY A 53 -5.13 15.44 -6.75
C GLY A 53 -3.90 14.54 -6.69
N VAL A 54 -2.90 14.97 -5.92
CA VAL A 54 -1.66 14.23 -5.69
C VAL A 54 -1.78 13.43 -4.40
N TYR A 55 -1.31 12.19 -4.44
CA TYR A 55 -1.33 11.27 -3.33
C TYR A 55 -0.01 10.54 -3.18
N ARG A 56 0.37 10.23 -1.95
CA ARG A 56 1.58 9.47 -1.62
C ARG A 56 1.18 8.14 -1.02
N VAL A 57 1.75 7.06 -1.56
CA VAL A 57 1.72 5.73 -0.95
C VAL A 57 3.02 5.54 -0.19
N THR A 58 2.91 5.17 1.07
CA THR A 58 4.03 4.73 1.90
C THR A 58 3.83 3.26 2.24
N TRP A 59 4.89 2.46 2.19
CA TRP A 59 4.81 1.04 2.47
C TRP A 59 6.01 0.53 3.27
N ALA A 60 5.74 -0.48 4.07
CA ALA A 60 6.75 -1.25 4.80
C ALA A 60 6.41 -2.73 4.72
N ILE A 61 7.40 -3.56 4.39
CA ILE A 61 7.24 -5.01 4.22
C ILE A 61 8.28 -5.72 5.07
N ALA A 62 7.83 -6.70 5.86
CA ALA A 62 8.70 -7.67 6.51
C ALA A 62 8.93 -8.85 5.56
N ALA A 63 10.10 -8.89 4.91
CA ALA A 63 10.50 -9.98 4.04
C ALA A 63 10.65 -11.30 4.82
N SER A 64 10.49 -12.42 4.14
CA SER A 64 10.55 -13.75 4.78
C SER A 64 11.93 -14.10 5.34
N ASP A 65 12.98 -13.42 4.91
CA ASP A 65 14.36 -13.56 5.39
C ASP A 65 14.66 -12.74 6.67
N GLY A 66 13.67 -12.01 7.18
CA GLY A 66 13.79 -11.17 8.37
C GLY A 66 14.18 -9.72 8.08
N HIS A 67 14.46 -9.34 6.83
CA HIS A 67 14.72 -7.95 6.49
C HIS A 67 13.44 -7.13 6.37
N ARG A 68 13.53 -5.86 6.77
CA ARG A 68 12.46 -4.88 6.55
C ARG A 68 12.79 -4.04 5.33
N MET A 69 11.87 -4.01 4.38
CA MET A 69 11.93 -3.15 3.20
C MET A 69 10.92 -2.02 3.36
N THR A 70 11.29 -0.80 2.98
CA THR A 70 10.40 0.36 3.03
C THR A 70 10.51 1.15 1.74
N GLY A 71 9.44 1.85 1.37
CA GLY A 71 9.48 2.78 0.27
C GLY A 71 8.26 3.67 0.21
N SER A 72 8.28 4.58 -0.75
CA SER A 72 7.12 5.41 -1.07
C SER A 72 7.12 5.76 -2.55
N TYR A 73 5.94 6.06 -3.08
CA TYR A 73 5.79 6.67 -4.39
C TYR A 73 4.61 7.62 -4.40
N THR A 74 4.63 8.55 -5.34
CA THR A 74 3.57 9.56 -5.50
C THR A 74 2.86 9.33 -6.83
N PHE A 75 1.54 9.51 -6.85
CA PHE A 75 0.74 9.47 -8.07
C PHE A 75 -0.28 10.60 -8.09
N THR A 76 -0.82 10.90 -9.27
CA THR A 76 -1.91 11.87 -9.45
C THR A 76 -3.18 11.14 -9.86
N ALA A 77 -4.25 11.31 -9.08
CA ALA A 77 -5.59 10.92 -9.50
C ALA A 77 -6.18 12.00 -10.41
N ARG A 78 -6.86 11.59 -11.47
CA ARG A 78 -7.55 12.44 -12.43
C ARG A 78 -9.01 12.02 -12.53
#